data_AF-T1PK05-F1
#
_entry.id   AF-T1PK05-F1
#
_cell.length_a   1.000
_cell.length_b   1.000
_cell.length_c   1.000
_cell.angle_alpha   90.00
_cell.angle_beta   90.00
_cell.angle_gamma   90.00
#
_symmetry.space_group_name_H-M   'P 1'
#
loop_
_entity.id
_entity.type
_entity.pdbx_description
1 polymer ?
#
loop_
_entity_poly.entity_id
_entity_poly.type
_entity_poly.pdbx_seq_one_letter_code
_entity_poly.pdbx_strand_id
1 'polypeptide(L)'
;MFETLRSAAKEESSRSASVFVLSKNGISSHWFTATPNTSESVFKPFVFAPKPKISPLTKAPPDGGSVTLLHKLHGQRKVSALEHLKALEAACVEEVTAYLKEHPTVTEELDELMKDCVEAEVKFYR
;
A
#
# COMPACT_ATOMS: atom_id res chain seq x y z
N MET A 1 11.67 5.50 -3.29
CA MET A 1 12.09 4.20 -2.71
C MET A 1 11.65 2.97 -3.50
N PHE A 2 10.59 3.05 -4.32
CA PHE A 2 10.00 1.89 -5.00
C PHE A 2 10.45 1.65 -6.46
N GLU A 3 11.19 2.58 -7.06
CA GLU A 3 11.52 2.57 -8.49
C GLU A 3 12.23 1.32 -8.99
N THR A 4 13.11 0.73 -8.18
CA THR A 4 13.79 -0.52 -8.55
C THR A 4 12.79 -1.66 -8.73
N LEU A 5 11.78 -1.76 -7.86
CA LEU A 5 10.73 -2.77 -7.96
C LEU A 5 9.77 -2.49 -9.12
N ARG A 6 9.47 -1.21 -9.38
CA ARG A 6 8.67 -0.79 -10.54
C ARG A 6 9.38 -1.14 -11.85
N SER A 7 10.67 -0.86 -11.95
CA SER A 7 11.50 -1.13 -13.14
C SER A 7 11.69 -2.63 -13.39
N ALA A 8 11.68 -3.44 -12.34
CA ALA A 8 11.77 -4.89 -12.44
C ALA A 8 10.43 -5.58 -12.75
N ALA A 9 9.31 -4.85 -12.72
CA ALA A 9 7.99 -5.41 -12.94
C ALA A 9 7.79 -5.79 -14.42
N LYS A 10 7.25 -6.99 -14.63
CA LYS A 10 6.82 -7.50 -15.94
C LYS A 10 5.32 -7.71 -15.92
N GLU A 11 4.62 -7.14 -16.89
CA GLU A 11 3.15 -7.09 -16.96
C GLU A 11 2.49 -8.47 -16.73
N GLU A 12 3.01 -9.53 -17.37
CA GLU A 12 2.40 -10.87 -17.36
C GLU A 12 2.74 -11.72 -16.12
N SER A 13 3.74 -11.35 -15.32
CA SER A 13 4.28 -12.22 -14.26
C SER A 13 4.55 -11.52 -12.93
N SER A 14 4.41 -10.19 -12.88
CA SER A 14 4.68 -9.42 -11.68
C SER A 14 3.58 -9.62 -10.65
N ARG A 15 3.95 -10.29 -9.55
CA ARG A 15 3.10 -10.44 -8.36
C ARG A 15 3.11 -9.15 -7.53
N SER A 16 2.45 -9.18 -6.38
CA SER A 16 2.56 -8.10 -5.40
C SER A 16 3.99 -7.96 -4.89
N ALA A 17 4.37 -6.74 -4.52
CA ALA A 17 5.66 -6.44 -3.92
C ALA A 17 5.52 -5.92 -2.49
N SER A 18 6.60 -6.05 -1.73
CA SER A 18 6.72 -5.53 -0.38
C SER A 18 8.10 -4.92 -0.12
N VAL A 19 8.16 -3.84 0.64
CA VAL A 19 9.40 -3.21 1.12
C VAL A 19 9.35 -3.09 2.64
N PHE A 20 10.45 -3.40 3.31
CA PHE A 20 10.57 -3.29 4.75
C PHE A 20 11.68 -2.29 5.09
N VAL A 21 11.33 -1.23 5.82
CA VAL A 21 12.27 -0.23 6.32
C VAL A 21 12.43 -0.48 7.81
N LEU A 22 13.58 -1.02 8.18
CA LEU A 22 13.87 -1.39 9.57
C LEU A 22 14.52 -0.21 10.29
N SER A 23 14.00 0.11 11.47
CA SER A 23 14.58 1.10 12.37
C SER A 23 15.17 0.43 13.59
N LYS A 24 16.41 0.80 13.94
CA LYS A 24 17.06 0.34 15.18
C LYS A 24 16.44 1.01 16.41
N ASN A 25 16.14 2.31 16.28
CA ASN A 25 15.63 3.17 17.33
C ASN A 25 14.40 3.91 16.78
N GLY A 26 13.24 3.25 16.83
CA GLY A 26 11.98 3.81 16.33
C GLY A 26 11.10 2.74 15.70
N ILE A 27 10.11 3.18 14.94
CA ILE A 27 9.10 2.31 14.33
C ILE A 27 9.64 1.79 12.99
N SER A 28 9.58 0.47 12.78
CA SER A 28 9.84 -0.12 11.46
C SER A 28 8.57 -0.04 10.61
N SER A 29 8.71 0.31 9.33
CA SER A 29 7.57 0.44 8.40
C SER A 29 7.64 -0.57 7.27
N HIS A 30 6.48 -1.10 6.93
CA HIS A 30 6.28 -2.17 5.96
C HIS A 30 5.37 -1.60 4.87
N TRP A 31 5.73 -1.81 3.62
CA TRP A 31 5.02 -1.24 2.49
C TRP A 31 4.57 -2.38 1.59
N PHE A 32 3.28 -2.43 1.24
CA PHE A 32 2.71 -3.51 0.45
C PHE A 32 1.95 -2.95 -0.75
N THR A 33 2.12 -3.54 -1.93
CA THR A 33 1.24 -3.20 -3.05
C THR A 33 -0.17 -3.76 -2.87
N ALA A 34 -0.30 -4.97 -2.30
CA ALA A 34 -1.57 -5.70 -2.18
C ALA A 34 -2.33 -5.92 -3.51
N THR A 35 -1.70 -5.60 -4.64
CA THR A 35 -2.15 -5.72 -6.02
C THR A 35 -0.99 -6.24 -6.88
N PRO A 36 -1.28 -6.92 -8.01
CA PRO A 36 -0.25 -7.38 -8.94
C PRO A 36 0.36 -6.21 -9.71
N ASN A 37 1.46 -6.47 -10.42
CA ASN A 37 2.19 -5.51 -11.23
C ASN A 37 2.63 -4.23 -10.48
N THR A 38 3.89 -4.24 -10.03
CA THR A 38 4.41 -3.13 -9.23
C THR A 38 4.54 -1.83 -10.00
N SER A 39 4.70 -1.85 -11.33
CA SER A 39 4.79 -0.61 -12.12
C SER A 39 3.48 0.20 -12.11
N GLU A 40 2.36 -0.44 -11.83
CA GLU A 40 1.02 0.16 -11.89
C GLU A 40 0.32 0.18 -10.51
N SER A 41 0.95 -0.44 -9.51
CA SER A 41 0.44 -0.53 -8.15
C SER A 41 0.88 0.63 -7.27
N VAL A 42 0.18 0.78 -6.15
CA VAL A 42 0.50 1.75 -5.09
C VAL A 42 0.92 1.00 -3.83
N PHE A 43 2.00 1.41 -3.18
CA PHE A 43 2.49 0.89 -1.91
C PHE A 43 1.72 1.53 -0.76
N LYS A 44 1.04 0.70 0.03
CA LYS A 44 0.36 1.11 1.25
C LYS A 44 1.29 0.88 2.44
N PRO A 45 1.48 1.89 3.30
CA PRO A 45 2.23 1.73 4.54
C PRO A 45 1.45 0.88 5.55
N PHE A 46 2.20 0.11 6.32
CA PHE A 46 1.76 -0.68 7.44
C PHE A 46 2.83 -0.64 8.52
N VAL A 47 2.37 -0.51 9.75
CA VAL A 47 3.19 -0.55 10.96
C VAL A 47 2.47 -1.42 11.98
N PHE A 48 3.21 -2.04 12.89
CA PHE A 48 2.62 -2.80 13.99
C PHE A 48 2.06 -1.87 15.07
N ALA A 49 0.92 -1.26 14.78
CA ALA A 49 0.15 -0.43 15.70
C ALA A 49 -0.56 -1.27 16.78
N PRO A 50 -1.12 -0.66 17.84
CA PRO A 50 -1.81 -1.41 18.89
C PRO A 50 -3.01 -2.23 18.40
N LYS A 51 -3.81 -1.72 17.44
CA LYS A 51 -5.02 -2.38 16.91
C LYS A 51 -5.18 -2.12 15.41
N PRO A 52 -4.21 -2.56 14.57
CA PRO A 52 -4.16 -2.21 13.17
C PRO A 52 -5.43 -2.67 12.44
N LYS A 53 -5.98 -1.77 11.65
CA LYS A 53 -7.15 -1.97 10.81
C LYS A 53 -6.69 -2.23 9.39
N ILE A 54 -7.21 -3.33 8.84
CA ILE A 54 -6.95 -3.73 7.46
C ILE A 54 -8.25 -3.61 6.68
N SER A 55 -8.20 -2.94 5.53
CA SER A 55 -9.37 -2.80 4.66
C SER A 55 -9.93 -4.17 4.27
N PRO A 56 -11.27 -4.39 4.33
CA PRO A 56 -11.88 -5.62 3.82
C PRO A 56 -11.57 -5.90 2.35
N LEU A 57 -11.17 -4.88 1.58
CA LEU A 57 -10.85 -5.00 0.16
C LEU A 57 -9.62 -5.85 -0.10
N THR A 58 -8.72 -5.99 0.88
CA THR A 58 -7.51 -6.83 0.78
C THR A 58 -7.71 -8.25 1.32
N LYS A 59 -8.90 -8.56 1.86
CA LYS A 59 -9.18 -9.89 2.42
C LYS A 59 -9.41 -10.91 1.30
N ALA A 60 -8.98 -12.15 1.57
CA ALA A 60 -9.34 -13.27 0.73
C ALA A 60 -10.87 -13.42 0.68
N PRO A 61 -11.46 -13.69 -0.51
CA PRO A 61 -12.88 -13.92 -0.64
C PRO A 61 -13.36 -15.09 0.26
N PRO A 62 -14.53 -14.96 0.91
CA PRO A 62 -15.05 -16.00 1.80
C PRO A 62 -15.52 -17.26 1.05
N ASP A 63 -15.78 -17.13 -0.26
CA ASP A 63 -16.19 -18.21 -1.16
C ASP A 63 -15.01 -19.03 -1.73
N GLY A 64 -13.78 -18.75 -1.28
CA GLY A 64 -12.58 -19.42 -1.79
C GLY A 64 -12.07 -18.88 -3.11
N GLY A 65 -12.56 -17.72 -3.57
CA GLY A 65 -12.02 -17.02 -4.73
C GLY A 65 -10.52 -16.73 -4.61
N SER A 66 -9.82 -16.72 -5.75
CA SER A 66 -8.35 -16.60 -5.79
C SER A 66 -7.83 -15.16 -5.73
N VAL A 67 -8.70 -14.15 -5.85
CA VAL A 67 -8.32 -12.74 -5.94
C VAL A 67 -9.15 -11.87 -5.01
N THR A 68 -8.51 -10.90 -4.36
CA THR A 68 -9.16 -9.94 -3.46
C THR A 68 -10.03 -8.95 -4.24
N LEU A 69 -10.96 -8.27 -3.57
CA LEU A 69 -11.75 -7.22 -4.24
C LEU A 69 -10.85 -6.06 -4.71
N LEU A 70 -9.81 -5.72 -3.95
CA LEU A 70 -8.81 -4.74 -4.35
C LEU A 70 -8.11 -5.15 -5.65
N HIS A 71 -7.71 -6.41 -5.77
CA HIS A 71 -7.11 -6.95 -7.00
C HIS A 71 -8.06 -6.77 -8.19
N LYS A 72 -9.34 -7.13 -8.02
CA LYS A 72 -10.34 -7.00 -9.08
C LYS A 72 -10.52 -5.55 -9.54
N LEU A 73 -10.62 -4.62 -8.59
CA LEU A 73 -10.76 -3.18 -8.88
C LEU A 73 -9.50 -2.61 -9.53
N HIS A 74 -8.33 -3.04 -9.06
CA HIS A 74 -7.05 -2.67 -9.67
C HIS A 74 -7.02 -3.07 -11.15
N GLY A 75 -7.48 -4.27 -11.51
CA GLY A 75 -7.55 -4.69 -12.93
C GLY A 75 -8.53 -3.88 -13.80
N GLN A 76 -9.42 -3.10 -13.19
CA GLN A 76 -10.42 -2.26 -13.88
C GLN A 76 -10.02 -0.77 -13.91
N ARG A 77 -8.87 -0.42 -13.34
CA ARG A 77 -8.42 0.98 -13.25
C ARG A 77 -8.19 1.59 -14.63
N LYS A 78 -8.40 2.91 -14.72
CA LYS A 78 -8.04 3.69 -15.91
C LYS A 78 -6.56 4.02 -15.88
N VAL A 79 -5.88 3.98 -17.04
CA VAL A 79 -4.47 4.40 -17.16
C VAL A 79 -4.26 5.84 -16.67
N SER A 80 -5.24 6.71 -16.89
CA SER A 80 -5.24 8.11 -16.42
C SER A 80 -5.23 8.25 -14.89
N ALA A 81 -5.58 7.20 -14.13
CA ALA A 81 -5.51 7.23 -12.68
C ALA A 81 -4.08 7.03 -12.16
N LEU A 82 -3.17 6.43 -12.96
CA LEU A 82 -1.84 6.04 -12.50
C LEU A 82 -0.99 7.22 -12.03
N GLU A 83 -1.02 8.34 -12.75
CA GLU A 83 -0.24 9.52 -12.36
C GLU A 83 -0.74 10.13 -11.05
N HIS A 84 -2.07 10.17 -10.85
CA HIS A 84 -2.66 10.62 -9.57
C HIS A 84 -2.33 9.65 -8.42
N LEU A 85 -2.38 8.34 -8.68
CA LEU A 85 -2.05 7.31 -7.69
C LEU A 85 -0.56 7.36 -7.28
N LYS A 86 0.35 7.64 -8.21
CA LYS A 86 1.77 7.85 -7.92
C LYS A 86 2.01 9.12 -7.12
N ALA A 87 1.31 10.21 -7.46
CA ALA A 87 1.40 11.45 -6.68
C ALA A 87 0.88 11.26 -5.24
N LEU A 88 -0.23 10.52 -5.08
CA LEU A 88 -0.78 10.14 -3.78
C LEU A 88 0.23 9.28 -2.97
N GLU A 89 0.88 8.31 -3.62
CA GLU A 89 1.93 7.50 -2.99
C GLU A 89 3.10 8.36 -2.51
N ALA A 90 3.59 9.27 -3.36
CA ALA A 90 4.72 10.11 -3.03
C ALA A 90 4.43 10.98 -1.80
N ALA A 91 3.27 11.64 -1.77
CA ALA A 91 2.83 12.40 -0.61
C ALA A 91 2.72 11.52 0.64
N CYS A 92 2.11 10.34 0.53
CA CYS A 92 1.99 9.39 1.63
C CYS A 92 3.35 8.93 2.18
N VAL A 93 4.34 8.67 1.29
CA VAL A 93 5.70 8.32 1.69
C VAL A 93 6.36 9.45 2.48
N GLU A 94 6.23 10.69 2.01
CA GLU A 94 6.79 11.86 2.69
C GLU A 94 6.16 12.05 4.07
N GLU A 95 4.83 12.04 4.15
CA GLU A 95 4.08 12.22 5.39
C GLU A 95 4.39 11.13 6.42
N VAL A 96 4.35 9.85 6.02
CA VAL A 96 4.65 8.74 6.93
C VAL A 96 6.12 8.77 7.35
N THR A 97 7.04 9.09 6.45
CA THR A 97 8.47 9.18 6.80
C THR A 97 8.72 10.31 7.82
N ALA A 98 8.09 11.47 7.63
CA ALA A 98 8.17 12.58 8.57
C ALA A 98 7.57 12.20 9.93
N TYR A 99 6.36 11.63 9.92
CA TYR A 99 5.66 11.23 11.15
C TYR A 99 6.48 10.23 11.97
N LEU A 100 7.00 9.17 11.34
CA LEU A 100 7.77 8.13 12.04
C LEU A 100 9.13 8.62 12.56
N LYS A 101 9.66 9.71 11.98
CA LYS A 101 10.88 10.35 12.48
C LYS A 101 10.63 11.18 13.73
N GLU A 102 9.47 11.84 13.81
CA GLU A 102 9.08 12.68 14.95
C GLU A 102 8.50 11.85 16.10
N HIS A 103 7.88 10.71 15.80
CA HIS A 103 7.21 9.85 16.76
C HIS A 103 7.93 8.49 16.89
N PRO A 104 8.82 8.32 17.90
CA PRO A 104 9.61 7.10 18.04
C PRO A 104 8.80 5.90 18.56
N THR A 105 7.55 6.11 19.01
CA THR A 105 6.69 5.09 19.61
C THR A 105 5.37 4.98 18.87
N VAL A 106 4.88 3.75 18.70
CA VAL A 106 3.61 3.48 18.01
C VAL A 106 2.42 3.95 18.85
N THR A 107 1.46 4.60 18.21
CA THR A 107 0.21 5.10 18.80
C THR A 107 -0.99 4.56 18.02
N GLU A 108 -2.20 4.77 18.56
CA GLU A 108 -3.46 4.40 17.90
C GLU A 108 -3.75 5.22 16.63
N GLU A 109 -3.08 6.36 16.42
CA GLU A 109 -3.19 7.15 15.19
C GLU A 109 -2.77 6.36 13.95
N LEU A 110 -1.90 5.36 14.14
CA LEU A 110 -1.40 4.49 13.08
C LEU A 110 -2.29 3.27 12.82
N ASP A 111 -3.35 3.07 13.61
CA ASP A 111 -4.22 1.90 13.49
C ASP A 111 -4.92 1.85 12.11
N GLU A 112 -5.36 3.00 11.58
CA GLU A 112 -6.10 3.05 10.31
C GLU A 112 -5.21 3.27 9.07
N LEU A 113 -3.89 3.43 9.26
CA LEU A 113 -2.95 3.85 8.23
C LEU A 113 -3.07 3.06 6.92
N MET A 114 -2.96 1.73 6.98
CA MET A 114 -3.05 0.89 5.78
C MET A 114 -4.45 0.88 5.18
N LYS A 115 -5.48 0.86 6.03
CA LYS A 115 -6.89 0.84 5.61
C LYS A 115 -7.20 2.08 4.78
N ASP A 116 -6.83 3.25 5.27
CA ASP A 116 -7.14 4.52 4.64
C ASP A 116 -6.42 4.69 3.30
N CYS A 117 -5.17 4.23 3.19
CA CYS A 117 -4.46 4.20 1.91
C CYS A 117 -5.15 3.29 0.87
N VAL A 118 -5.64 2.12 1.27
CA VAL A 118 -6.39 1.22 0.38
C VAL A 118 -7.72 1.87 -0.06
N GLU A 119 -8.44 2.47 0.86
CA GLU A 119 -9.73 3.12 0.56
C GLU A 119 -9.56 4.37 -0.31
N ALA A 120 -8.48 5.13 -0.10
CA ALA A 120 -8.12 6.27 -0.93
C ALA A 120 -7.80 5.83 -2.36
N GLU A 121 -6.94 4.82 -2.55
CA GLU A 121 -6.60 4.26 -3.87
C GLU A 121 -7.86 3.87 -4.66
N VAL A 122 -8.79 3.16 -4.01
CA VAL A 122 -9.99 2.66 -4.68
C VAL A 122 -10.94 3.78 -5.13
N LYS A 123 -10.89 4.96 -4.47
CA LYS A 123 -11.63 6.15 -4.94
C LYS A 123 -11.14 6.63 -6.31
N PHE A 124 -9.87 6.42 -6.66
CA PHE A 124 -9.32 6.77 -7.98
C PHE A 124 -9.60 5.72 -9.06
N TYR A 125 -10.06 4.51 -8.70
CA TYR A 125 -10.44 3.48 -9.66
C TYR A 125 -11.84 3.69 -10.27
N ARG A 126 -12.66 4.56 -9.68
CA ARG A 126 -14.01 4.90 -10.14
C ARG A 126 -13.95 6.14 -11.03
#